data_AF-A0A1F2TZ29-F1
#
_entry.id   AF-A0A1F2TZ29-F1
#
_cell.length_a   1.000
_cell.length_b   1.000
_cell.length_c   1.000
_cell.angle_alpha   90.00
_cell.angle_beta   90.00
_cell.angle_gamma   90.00
#
_symmetry.space_group_name_H-M   'P 1'
#
loop_
_entity.id
_entity.type
_entity.pdbx_description
1 polymer ?
#
loop_
_entity_poly.entity_id
_entity_poly.type
_entity_poly.pdbx_seq_one_letter_code
_entity_poly.pdbx_strand_id
1 'polypeptide(L)'
;MPSRPPVDALRGSLDLLVLKTLSLSPMHGWGISQRVQQISDGELEMNQGSLYPALQRLEKAGLIASDWGVSDNNRQARFYRLTAAGRRALGNELESWKRFAAALDAVLRTT
;
A
#
# COMPACT_ATOMS: atom_id res chain seq x y z
N MET A 1 -10.97 -15.16 20.05
CA MET A 1 -10.05 -14.05 19.71
C MET A 1 -9.55 -14.31 18.29
N PRO A 2 -9.89 -13.52 17.26
CA PRO A 2 -9.32 -13.74 15.94
C PRO A 2 -7.80 -13.56 16.04
N SER A 3 -7.06 -14.58 15.59
CA SER A 3 -5.61 -14.59 15.55
C SER A 3 -5.13 -13.43 14.68
N ARG A 4 -4.41 -12.48 15.29
CA ARG A 4 -3.84 -11.34 14.58
C ARG A 4 -2.91 -11.88 13.49
N PRO A 5 -3.05 -11.45 12.23
CA PRO A 5 -2.17 -11.94 11.17
C PRO A 5 -0.70 -11.66 11.54
N PRO A 6 0.25 -12.52 11.12
CA PRO A 6 1.66 -12.30 11.36
C PRO A 6 2.07 -10.88 10.94
N VAL A 7 2.83 -10.19 11.78
CA VAL A 7 3.18 -8.76 11.60
C VAL A 7 3.83 -8.51 10.23
N ASP A 8 4.58 -9.47 9.72
CA ASP A 8 5.24 -9.39 8.41
C ASP A 8 4.26 -9.51 7.24
N ALA A 9 3.23 -10.36 7.36
CA ALA A 9 2.17 -10.46 6.35
C ALA A 9 1.32 -9.18 6.30
N LEU A 10 1.03 -8.60 7.47
CA LEU A 10 0.36 -7.29 7.55
C LEU A 10 1.23 -6.16 6.99
N ARG A 11 2.55 -6.24 7.17
CA ARG A 11 3.49 -5.25 6.62
C ARG A 11 3.56 -5.36 5.10
N GLY A 12 3.69 -6.57 4.55
CA GLY A 12 3.73 -6.82 3.12
C GLY A 12 2.45 -6.38 2.41
N SER A 13 1.29 -6.63 3.03
CA SER A 13 0.01 -6.18 2.47
C SER A 13 -0.11 -4.65 2.46
N LEU A 14 0.32 -3.95 3.53
CA LEU A 14 0.31 -2.48 3.56
C LEU A 14 1.25 -1.87 2.51
N ASP A 15 2.47 -2.39 2.39
CA ASP A 15 3.43 -1.91 1.41
C ASP A 15 2.89 -2.10 -0.02
N LEU A 16 2.26 -3.25 -0.30
CA LEU A 16 1.59 -3.52 -1.58
C LEU A 16 0.42 -2.55 -1.85
N LEU A 17 -0.42 -2.26 -0.85
CA LEU A 17 -1.53 -1.31 -0.98
C LEU A 17 -1.03 0.11 -1.29
N VAL A 18 0.05 0.56 -0.64
CA VAL A 18 0.66 1.87 -0.91
C VAL A 18 1.20 1.92 -2.34
N LEU A 19 2.00 0.93 -2.75
CA LEU A 19 2.56 0.88 -4.10
C LEU A 19 1.45 0.84 -5.16
N LYS A 20 0.40 0.03 -4.93
CA LYS A 20 -0.74 -0.06 -5.84
C LYS A 20 -1.49 1.27 -5.93
N THR A 21 -1.71 1.95 -4.82
CA THR A 21 -2.40 3.25 -4.79
C THR A 21 -1.60 4.31 -5.55
N LEU A 22 -0.30 4.41 -5.29
CA LEU A 22 0.60 5.34 -5.98
C LEU A 22 0.87 5.01 -7.45
N SER A 23 0.51 3.80 -7.90
CA SER A 23 0.56 3.44 -9.32
C SER A 23 -0.52 4.16 -10.15
N LEU A 24 -1.59 4.63 -9.51
CA LEU A 24 -2.69 5.33 -10.16
C LEU A 24 -2.35 6.80 -10.40
N SER A 25 -1.81 7.47 -9.38
CA SER A 25 -1.31 8.84 -9.46
C SER A 25 -0.43 9.16 -8.24
N PRO A 26 0.43 10.19 -8.31
CA PRO A 26 1.05 10.75 -7.12
C PRO A 26 0.01 11.24 -6.10
N MET A 27 0.25 11.01 -4.81
CA MET A 27 -0.68 11.36 -3.73
C MET A 27 0.07 11.73 -2.45
N HIS A 28 -0.50 12.62 -1.66
CA HIS A 28 -0.03 12.86 -0.29
C HIS A 28 -0.55 11.78 0.67
N GLY A 29 0.09 11.64 1.84
CA GLY A 29 -0.19 10.54 2.78
C GLY A 29 -1.68 10.34 3.10
N TRP A 30 -2.40 11.41 3.44
CA TRP A 30 -3.84 11.31 3.70
C TRP A 30 -4.65 10.84 2.47
N GLY A 31 -4.31 11.30 1.27
CA GLY A 31 -4.95 10.86 0.04
C GLY A 31 -4.75 9.35 -0.23
N ILE A 32 -3.61 8.79 0.18
CA ILE A 32 -3.35 7.35 0.09
C ILE A 32 -4.33 6.57 0.98
N SER A 33 -4.46 6.94 2.26
CA SER A 33 -5.40 6.28 3.18
C SER A 33 -6.84 6.37 2.68
N GLN A 34 -7.26 7.57 2.23
CA GLN A 34 -8.61 7.75 1.68
C GLN A 34 -8.85 6.91 0.43
N ARG A 35 -7.87 6.84 -0.48
CA ARG A 35 -8.03 6.08 -1.71
C ARG A 35 -8.13 4.59 -1.46
N VAL A 36 -7.38 4.07 -0.48
CA VAL A 36 -7.48 2.65 -0.07
C VAL A 36 -8.85 2.36 0.52
N GLN A 37 -9.34 3.22 1.42
CA GLN A 37 -10.68 3.08 1.99
C GLN A 37 -11.76 3.13 0.92
N GLN A 38 -11.67 4.07 -0.04
CA GLN A 38 -12.61 4.20 -1.14
C GLN A 38 -12.62 2.96 -2.06
N ILE A 39 -11.45 2.43 -2.44
CA ILE A 39 -11.35 1.27 -3.33
C ILE A 39 -11.86 -0.01 -2.66
N SER A 40 -11.73 -0.10 -1.34
CA SER A 40 -12.14 -1.27 -0.56
C SER A 40 -13.58 -1.19 -0.04
N ASP A 41 -14.37 -0.21 -0.49
CA ASP A 41 -15.73 0.05 0.02
C ASP A 41 -15.79 0.17 1.55
N GLY A 42 -14.72 0.68 2.17
CA GLY A 42 -14.60 0.85 3.62
C GLY A 42 -14.05 -0.36 4.38
N GLU A 43 -13.85 -1.52 3.73
CA GLU A 43 -13.38 -2.74 4.38
C GLU A 43 -11.91 -2.66 4.82
N LEU A 44 -11.11 -1.80 4.18
CA LEU A 44 -9.71 -1.57 4.55
C LEU A 44 -9.48 -0.13 4.98
N GLU A 45 -9.21 0.04 6.28
CA GLU A 45 -8.78 1.32 6.84
C GLU A 45 -7.28 1.33 7.13
N MET A 46 -6.58 2.22 6.43
CA MET A 46 -5.17 2.49 6.69
C MET A 46 -5.00 3.63 7.68
N ASN A 47 -4.73 3.27 8.94
CA ASN A 47 -4.41 4.26 9.96
C ASN A 47 -3.06 4.93 9.70
N GLN A 48 -2.92 6.18 10.17
CA GLN A 48 -1.71 6.97 10.00
C GLN A 48 -0.49 6.32 10.68
N GLY A 49 -0.71 5.62 11.80
CA GLY A 49 0.35 4.93 12.56
C GLY A 49 1.00 3.78 11.80
N SER A 50 0.32 3.19 10.82
CA SER A 50 0.86 2.14 9.96
C SER A 50 1.33 2.67 8.60
N LEU A 51 0.63 3.67 8.05
CA LEU A 51 0.96 4.27 6.77
C LEU A 51 2.33 4.97 6.78
N TYR A 52 2.61 5.85 7.74
CA TYR A 52 3.86 6.64 7.70
C TYR A 52 5.12 5.78 7.83
N PRO A 53 5.17 4.76 8.72
CA PRO A 53 6.27 3.81 8.72
C PRO A 53 6.42 3.04 7.39
N ALA A 54 5.32 2.72 6.71
CA ALA A 54 5.37 2.08 5.39
C ALA A 54 5.96 3.01 4.33
N LEU A 55 5.49 4.26 4.27
CA LEU A 55 6.04 5.27 3.37
C LEU A 55 7.55 5.46 3.58
N GLN A 56 8.00 5.55 4.84
CA GLN A 56 9.42 5.69 5.15
C GLN A 56 10.25 4.48 4.69
N ARG A 57 9.75 3.26 4.87
CA ARG A 57 10.43 2.04 4.40
C ARG A 57 10.52 1.99 2.88
N LEU A 58 9.40 2.25 2.19
CA LEU A 58 9.31 2.24 0.74
C LEU A 58 10.20 3.31 0.10
N GLU A 59 10.28 4.49 0.73
CA GLU A 59 11.14 5.58 0.30
C GLU A 59 12.62 5.22 0.51
N LYS A 60 12.97 4.68 1.69
CA LYS A 60 14.33 4.18 1.97
C LYS A 60 14.76 3.07 1.00
N ALA A 61 13.82 2.24 0.56
CA ALA A 61 14.04 1.21 -0.45
C ALA A 61 14.08 1.75 -1.90
N GLY A 62 13.87 3.05 -2.11
CA GLY A 62 13.86 3.68 -3.44
C GLY A 62 12.65 3.29 -4.31
N LEU A 63 11.62 2.69 -3.72
CA LEU A 63 10.41 2.26 -4.43
C LEU A 63 9.43 3.41 -4.65
N ILE A 64 9.47 4.40 -3.76
CA ILE A 64 8.75 5.67 -3.92
C ILE A 64 9.72 6.84 -3.76
N ALA A 65 9.38 7.96 -4.37
CA ALA A 65 10.03 9.24 -4.14
C ALA A 65 9.01 10.20 -3.53
N SER A 66 9.47 11.23 -2.83
CA SER A 66 8.60 12.26 -2.31
C SER A 66 9.10 13.66 -2.61
N ASP A 67 8.14 14.57 -2.75
CA ASP A 67 8.36 15.97 -3.05
C ASP A 67 7.35 16.80 -2.24
N TRP A 68 7.74 18.02 -1.85
CA TRP A 68 6.81 18.95 -1.21
C TRP A 68 5.91 19.61 -2.27
N GLY A 69 4.62 19.68 -1.99
CA GLY A 69 3.63 20.31 -2.86
C GLY A 69 2.54 21.01 -2.08
N VAL A 70 1.64 21.68 -2.79
CA VAL A 70 0.45 22.32 -2.22
C VAL A 70 -0.73 21.38 -2.45
N SER A 71 -1.42 20.97 -1.39
CA SER A 71 -2.65 20.18 -1.48
C SER A 71 -3.85 21.05 -1.84
N ASP A 72 -4.97 20.42 -2.20
CA ASP A 72 -6.21 21.09 -2.65
C ASP A 72 -6.78 22.11 -1.64
N ASN A 73 -6.43 21.99 -0.36
CA ASN A 73 -6.79 22.93 0.71
C ASN A 73 -5.73 24.02 0.95
N ASN A 74 -4.84 24.24 -0.01
CA ASN A 74 -3.77 25.24 0.02
C ASN A 74 -2.77 25.07 1.18
N ARG A 75 -2.56 23.83 1.65
CA ARG A 75 -1.56 23.49 2.68
C ARG A 75 -0.35 22.82 2.05
N GLN A 76 0.82 23.04 2.64
CA GLN A 76 2.00 22.26 2.25
C GLN A 76 1.84 20.81 2.72
N ALA A 77 1.99 19.89 1.78
CA ALA A 77 1.93 18.46 2.03
C ALA A 77 3.06 17.74 1.30
N ARG A 78 3.51 16.64 1.87
CA ARG A 78 4.47 15.74 1.22
C ARG A 78 3.72 14.80 0.30
N PHE A 79 3.99 14.90 -1.00
CA PHE A 79 3.46 14.03 -2.03
C PHE A 79 4.43 12.89 -2.29
N TYR A 80 3.88 11.72 -2.58
CA TYR A 80 4.64 10.52 -2.90
C TYR A 80 4.30 10.09 -4.32
N ARG A 81 5.29 9.55 -5.02
CA ARG A 81 5.14 9.01 -6.37
C ARG A 81 5.91 7.71 -6.53
N LEU A 82 5.38 6.82 -7.36
CA LEU A 82 6.01 5.55 -7.65
C LEU A 82 7.25 5.74 -8.55
N THR A 83 8.38 5.15 -8.18
CA THR A 83 9.59 5.15 -9.02
C THR A 83 9.53 4.04 -10.08
N ALA A 84 10.48 4.03 -11.02
CA ALA A 84 10.64 2.90 -11.94
C ALA A 84 10.99 1.59 -11.23
N ALA A 85 11.74 1.65 -10.11
CA ALA A 85 11.98 0.50 -9.26
C ALA A 85 10.70 0.04 -8.55
N GLY A 86 9.92 0.99 -8.01
CA GLY A 86 8.63 0.73 -7.39
C GLY A 86 7.62 0.06 -8.31
N ARG A 87 7.53 0.47 -9.58
CA ARG A 87 6.66 -0.17 -10.58
C ARG A 87 7.03 -1.63 -10.83
N ARG A 88 8.33 -1.93 -10.92
CA ARG A 88 8.83 -3.31 -11.10
C ARG A 88 8.54 -4.16 -9.87
N ALA A 89 8.83 -3.62 -8.68
CA ALA A 89 8.54 -4.30 -7.41
C ALA A 89 7.03 -4.58 -7.26
N LEU A 90 6.16 -3.61 -7.58
CA LEU A 90 4.71 -3.80 -7.57
C LEU A 90 4.26 -4.94 -8.48
N GLY A 91 4.82 -5.05 -9.69
CA GLY A 91 4.52 -6.14 -10.61
C GLY A 91 4.82 -7.51 -9.99
N ASN A 92 6.04 -7.67 -9.46
CA ASN A 92 6.48 -8.92 -8.83
C ASN A 92 5.64 -9.28 -7.60
N GLU A 93 5.36 -8.29 -6.75
CA GLU A 93 4.59 -8.50 -5.52
C GLU A 93 3.13 -8.86 -5.83
N LEU A 94 2.52 -8.24 -6.84
CA LEU A 94 1.17 -8.60 -7.29
C LEU A 94 1.10 -10.01 -7.84
N GLU A 95 2.10 -10.46 -8.61
CA GLU A 95 2.15 -11.85 -9.09
C GLU A 95 2.29 -12.85 -7.94
N SER A 96 3.20 -12.57 -7.00
CA SER A 96 3.40 -13.37 -5.79
C SER A 96 2.11 -13.49 -4.97
N TRP A 97 1.45 -12.35 -4.72
CA TRP A 97 0.20 -12.30 -3.98
C TRP A 97 -0.92 -13.08 -4.66
N LYS A 98 -1.08 -12.96 -5.98
CA LYS A 98 -2.09 -13.72 -6.74
C LYS A 98 -1.87 -15.22 -6.61
N ARG A 99 -0.62 -15.69 -6.71
CA ARG A 99 -0.28 -17.12 -6.56
C ARG A 99 -0.59 -17.60 -5.14
N PHE A 100 -0.21 -16.82 -4.14
CA PHE A 100 -0.48 -17.15 -2.73
C PHE A 100 -1.98 -17.20 -2.43
N ALA A 101 -2.74 -16.19 -2.85
CA ALA A 101 -4.18 -16.13 -2.65
C ALA A 101 -4.91 -17.29 -3.33
N ALA A 102 -4.51 -17.67 -4.56
CA ALA A 102 -5.06 -18.82 -5.26
C ALA A 102 -4.77 -20.14 -4.53
N ALA A 103 -3.55 -20.32 -4.02
CA ALA A 103 -3.19 -21.51 -3.23
C ALA A 103 -3.97 -21.58 -1.91
N LEU A 104 -4.12 -20.45 -1.22
CA LEU A 104 -4.90 -20.36 0.02
C LEU A 104 -6.38 -20.68 -0.23
N ASP A 105 -6.98 -20.09 -1.26
CA ASP A 105 -8.37 -20.35 -1.64
C ASP A 105 -8.60 -21.83 -2.01
N ALA A 106 -7.65 -22.46 -2.70
CA ALA A 106 -7.72 -23.89 -3.01
C ALA A 106 -7.73 -24.78 -1.75
N VAL A 107 -6.90 -24.47 -0.75
CA VAL A 107 -6.88 -25.18 0.54
C VAL A 107 -8.19 -24.96 1.30
N LEU A 108 -8.68 -23.72 1.38
CA LEU A 108 -9.91 -23.40 2.10
C LEU A 108 -11.18 -24.01 1.48
N ARG A 109 -11.16 -24.31 0.18
CA ARG A 109 -12.24 -25.01 -0.53
C ARG A 109 -12.20 -26.53 -0.42
N THR A 110 -11.13 -27.10 0.14
CA THR A 110 -11.01 -28.55 0.29
C THR A 110 -11.88 -29.01 1.46
N THR A 111 -13.03 -29.61 1.14
CA THR A 111 -13.93 -30.33 2.08
C THR A 111 -13.30 -31.62 2.60
#